data_AF-A0A1B6K2E7-F1
#
_entry.id   AF-A0A1B6K2E7-F1
#
_cell.length_a   1.000
_cell.length_b   1.000
_cell.length_c   1.000
_cell.angle_alpha   90.00
_cell.angle_beta   90.00
_cell.angle_gamma   90.00
#
_symmetry.space_group_name_H-M   'P 1'
#
loop_
_entity.id
_entity.type
_entity.pdbx_description
1 polymer ?
#
loop_
_entity_poly.entity_id
_entity_poly.type
_entity_poly.pdbx_seq_one_letter_code
_entity_poly.pdbx_strand_id
1 'polypeptide(L)'
;ELLESYLSLKMDTEKNDSKIPKGWIREEIVRKKGVNKGKIDVYIKSPKGKIFRSKKELATYIEDNKLPYKIDIFNFSTRKCNVTLEDTFDKTTVSTNTSESAQTETDDGLNYKT
;
A
#
# COMPACT_ATOMS: atom_id res chain seq x y z
N GLU A 1 -6.66 8.72 -26.23
CA GLU A 1 -7.02 7.33 -25.87
C GLU A 1 -6.92 7.03 -24.36
N LEU A 2 -7.45 7.91 -23.48
CA LEU A 2 -7.48 7.62 -22.03
C LEU A 2 -8.59 6.63 -21.65
N LEU A 3 -9.67 6.59 -22.43
CA LEU A 3 -10.82 5.75 -22.16
C LEU A 3 -10.53 4.27 -22.42
N GLU A 4 -9.78 3.96 -23.50
CA GLU A 4 -9.39 2.58 -23.81
C GLU A 4 -8.39 2.02 -22.80
N SER A 5 -7.40 2.82 -22.38
CA SER A 5 -6.49 2.46 -21.30
C SER A 5 -7.25 2.19 -19.98
N TYR A 6 -8.26 3.00 -19.65
CA TYR A 6 -9.09 2.81 -18.46
C TYR A 6 -9.97 1.55 -18.53
N LEU A 7 -10.56 1.27 -19.69
CA LEU A 7 -11.37 0.07 -19.93
C LEU A 7 -10.51 -1.20 -19.90
N SER A 8 -9.33 -1.18 -20.51
CA SER A 8 -8.37 -2.30 -20.46
C SER A 8 -7.85 -2.53 -19.04
N LEU A 9 -7.54 -1.45 -18.30
CA LEU A 9 -7.09 -1.55 -16.92
C LEU A 9 -8.15 -2.18 -16.02
N LYS A 10 -9.43 -1.86 -16.25
CA LYS A 10 -10.59 -2.44 -15.53
C LYS A 10 -10.80 -3.93 -15.82
N MET A 11 -10.64 -4.38 -17.07
CA MET A 11 -10.83 -5.78 -17.44
C MET A 11 -9.84 -6.72 -16.74
N ASP A 12 -8.59 -6.29 -16.63
CA ASP A 12 -7.55 -7.03 -15.91
C ASP A 12 -7.71 -7.00 -14.38
N THR A 13 -8.40 -5.98 -13.85
CA THR A 13 -8.70 -5.87 -12.41
C THR A 13 -9.62 -7.02 -11.95
N GLU A 14 -10.62 -7.39 -12.75
CA GLU A 14 -11.59 -8.44 -12.38
C GLU A 14 -10.93 -9.81 -12.14
N LYS A 15 -9.83 -10.12 -12.83
CA LYS A 15 -9.15 -11.41 -12.73
C LYS A 15 -8.28 -11.57 -11.47
N ASN A 16 -7.78 -10.46 -10.90
CA ASN A 16 -7.01 -10.48 -9.65
C ASN A 16 -7.91 -10.29 -8.42
N ASP A 17 -9.04 -9.60 -8.59
CA ASP A 17 -9.96 -9.29 -7.50
C ASP A 17 -10.92 -10.43 -7.16
N SER A 18 -10.98 -11.48 -7.99
CA SER A 18 -11.88 -12.63 -7.78
C SER A 18 -11.62 -13.42 -6.48
N LYS A 19 -10.55 -13.10 -5.75
CA LYS A 19 -10.16 -13.76 -4.49
C LYS A 19 -10.56 -13.01 -3.23
N ILE A 20 -11.03 -11.76 -3.34
CA ILE A 20 -11.37 -10.97 -2.15
C ILE A 20 -12.76 -11.39 -1.60
N PRO A 21 -12.96 -11.44 -0.26
CA PRO A 21 -14.24 -11.87 0.29
C PRO A 21 -15.40 -10.95 -0.11
N LYS A 22 -16.61 -11.49 -0.13
CA LYS A 22 -17.82 -10.73 -0.51
C LYS A 22 -17.96 -9.44 0.32
N GLY A 23 -18.25 -8.34 -0.37
CA GLY A 23 -18.42 -7.01 0.23
C GLY A 23 -17.11 -6.27 0.50
N TRP A 24 -15.96 -6.92 0.32
CA TRP A 24 -14.68 -6.23 0.26
C TRP A 24 -14.37 -5.81 -1.17
N ILE A 25 -13.69 -4.69 -1.32
CA ILE A 25 -13.36 -4.13 -2.63
C ILE A 25 -11.86 -3.81 -2.65
N ARG A 26 -11.19 -4.18 -3.74
CA ARG A 26 -9.82 -3.75 -4.02
C ARG A 26 -9.86 -2.68 -5.10
N GLU A 27 -9.12 -1.59 -4.88
CA GLU A 27 -9.01 -0.50 -5.84
C GLU A 27 -7.56 -0.15 -6.08
N GLU A 28 -7.15 -0.18 -7.35
CA GLU A 28 -5.87 0.36 -7.80
C GLU A 28 -6.07 1.80 -8.27
N ILE A 29 -5.37 2.74 -7.63
CA ILE A 29 -5.49 4.17 -7.93
C ILE A 29 -4.16 4.69 -8.45
N VAL A 30 -4.18 5.29 -9.64
CA VAL A 30 -3.01 5.96 -10.22
C VAL A 30 -2.86 7.36 -9.64
N ARG A 31 -1.66 7.68 -9.13
CA ARG A 31 -1.32 9.02 -8.65
C ARG A 31 -1.32 10.01 -9.82
N LYS A 32 -2.13 11.06 -9.71
CA LYS A 32 -2.36 12.01 -10.81
C LYS A 32 -1.36 13.17 -10.86
N LYS A 33 -0.68 13.48 -9.75
CA LYS A 33 0.15 14.69 -9.59
C LYS A 33 1.43 14.41 -8.78
N GLY A 34 2.40 15.32 -8.87
CA GLY A 34 3.65 15.31 -8.12
C GLY A 34 4.72 14.38 -8.69
N VAL A 35 5.86 14.29 -7.98
CA VAL A 35 7.04 13.48 -8.38
C VAL A 35 6.75 11.99 -8.53
N ASN A 36 5.65 11.52 -7.94
CA ASN A 36 5.20 10.13 -8.00
C ASN A 36 4.00 9.93 -8.95
N LYS A 37 3.72 10.88 -9.85
CA LYS A 37 2.67 10.74 -10.86
C LYS A 37 2.87 9.45 -11.66
N GLY A 38 1.78 8.74 -11.95
CA GLY A 38 1.82 7.47 -12.67
C GLY A 38 2.05 6.23 -11.80
N LYS A 39 2.59 6.38 -10.57
CA LYS A 39 2.66 5.26 -9.62
C LYS A 39 1.24 4.84 -9.19
N ILE A 40 1.08 3.54 -8.93
CA ILE A 40 -0.18 2.94 -8.49
C ILE A 40 -0.15 2.73 -6.98
N ASP A 41 -1.25 3.04 -6.31
CA ASP A 41 -1.53 2.67 -4.92
C ASP A 41 -2.65 1.62 -4.89
N VAL A 42 -2.60 0.69 -3.93
CA VAL A 42 -3.67 -0.28 -3.69
C VAL A 42 -4.43 0.09 -2.43
N TYR A 43 -5.74 0.14 -2.54
CA TYR A 43 -6.66 0.33 -1.42
C TYR A 43 -7.56 -0.90 -1.27
N ILE A 44 -7.76 -1.33 -0.04
CA ILE A 44 -8.76 -2.34 0.31
C ILE A 44 -9.87 -1.66 1.10
N LYS A 45 -11.12 -1.82 0.70
CA LYS A 45 -12.29 -1.29 1.39
C LYS A 45 -13.07 -2.42 2.05
N SER A 46 -13.42 -2.24 3.32
CA SER A 46 -14.31 -3.16 4.03
C SER A 46 -15.77 -2.99 3.57
N PRO A 47 -16.65 -3.98 3.86
CA PRO A 47 -18.09 -3.85 3.64
C PRO A 47 -18.73 -2.66 4.36
N LYS A 48 -18.06 -2.12 5.39
CA LYS A 48 -18.49 -0.95 6.17
C LYS A 48 -17.90 0.37 5.63
N GLY A 49 -17.17 0.33 4.52
CA GLY A 49 -16.56 1.50 3.89
C GLY A 49 -15.21 1.94 4.48
N LYS A 50 -14.65 1.22 5.45
CA LYS A 50 -13.31 1.54 5.99
C LYS A 50 -12.25 1.18 4.97
N ILE A 51 -11.29 2.08 4.76
CA ILE A 51 -10.24 1.93 3.75
C ILE A 51 -8.91 1.59 4.44
N PHE A 52 -8.17 0.64 3.86
CA PHE A 52 -6.85 0.21 4.29
C PHE A 52 -5.85 0.39 3.16
N ARG A 53 -4.68 0.93 3.49
CA ARG A 53 -3.62 1.26 2.53
C ARG A 53 -2.43 0.31 2.60
N SER A 54 -2.42 -0.59 3.58
CA SER A 54 -1.35 -1.55 3.78
C SER A 54 -1.82 -2.86 4.37
N LYS A 55 -1.05 -3.93 4.15
CA LYS A 55 -1.27 -5.25 4.73
C LYS A 55 -1.27 -5.22 6.26
N LYS A 56 -0.33 -4.48 6.87
CA LYS A 56 -0.23 -4.35 8.34
C LYS A 56 -1.47 -3.70 8.94
N GLU A 57 -1.93 -2.60 8.36
CA GLU A 57 -3.12 -1.87 8.82
C GLU A 57 -4.38 -2.76 8.77
N LEU A 58 -4.54 -3.53 7.69
CA LEU A 58 -5.65 -4.47 7.58
C LEU A 58 -5.52 -5.66 8.54
N ALA A 59 -4.31 -6.17 8.76
CA ALA A 59 -4.05 -7.28 9.69
C ALA A 59 -4.47 -6.92 11.12
N THR A 60 -4.02 -5.75 11.62
CA THR A 60 -4.42 -5.25 12.94
C THR A 60 -5.94 -5.09 13.03
N TYR A 61 -6.58 -4.54 11.99
CA TYR A 61 -8.05 -4.41 11.99
C TYR A 61 -8.77 -5.77 12.06
N ILE A 62 -8.31 -6.77 11.32
CA ILE A 62 -8.88 -8.13 11.35
C ILE A 62 -8.74 -8.73 12.74
N GLU A 63 -7.58 -8.58 13.39
CA GLU A 63 -7.30 -9.09 14.72
C GLU A 63 -8.14 -8.40 15.80
N ASP A 64 -8.12 -7.06 15.83
CA ASP A 64 -8.88 -6.23 16.78
C ASP A 64 -10.39 -6.53 16.74
N ASN A 65 -10.91 -6.79 15.54
CA ASN A 65 -12.33 -7.04 15.31
C ASN A 65 -12.67 -8.54 15.26
N LYS A 66 -11.69 -9.42 15.51
CA LYS A 66 -11.83 -10.89 15.50
C LYS A 66 -12.54 -11.41 14.24
N LEU A 67 -12.17 -10.87 13.08
CA LEU A 67 -12.78 -11.24 11.81
C LEU A 67 -12.26 -12.61 11.32
N PRO A 68 -13.09 -13.45 10.70
CA PRO A 68 -12.71 -14.80 10.28
C PRO A 68 -11.94 -14.81 8.93
N TYR A 69 -11.03 -13.87 8.72
CA TYR A 69 -10.27 -13.74 7.48
C TYR A 69 -8.78 -13.88 7.72
N LYS A 70 -8.09 -14.66 6.88
CA LYS A 70 -6.63 -14.65 6.82
C LYS A 70 -6.16 -13.45 6.02
N ILE A 71 -5.11 -12.78 6.49
CA ILE A 71 -4.58 -11.58 5.83
C ILE A 71 -4.09 -11.85 4.40
N ASP A 72 -3.63 -13.06 4.10
CA ASP A 72 -3.08 -13.43 2.78
C ASP A 72 -4.13 -13.51 1.67
N ILE A 73 -5.41 -13.50 2.02
CA ILE A 73 -6.51 -13.40 1.05
C ILE A 73 -6.51 -12.00 0.39
N PHE A 74 -5.97 -10.98 1.07
CA PHE A 74 -5.92 -9.60 0.59
C PHE A 74 -4.59 -9.28 -0.09
N ASN A 75 -4.63 -9.06 -1.40
CA ASN A 75 -3.45 -8.73 -2.19
C ASN A 75 -3.20 -7.22 -2.29
N PHE A 76 -2.10 -6.76 -1.69
CA PHE A 76 -1.65 -5.36 -1.75
C PHE A 76 -0.58 -5.08 -2.81
N SER A 77 -0.17 -6.08 -3.59
CA SER A 77 0.76 -5.87 -4.70
C SER A 77 0.08 -5.10 -5.82
N THR A 78 0.76 -4.10 -6.37
CA THR A 78 0.35 -3.40 -7.58
C THR A 78 0.69 -4.25 -8.81
N ARG A 79 -0.11 -4.15 -9.87
CA ARG A 79 0.36 -4.61 -11.18
C ARG A 79 1.59 -3.81 -11.59
N LYS A 80 2.56 -4.48 -12.22
CA LYS A 80 3.65 -3.79 -12.93
C LYS A 80 3.02 -3.09 -14.13
N CYS A 81 2.69 -1.82 -13.99
CA CYS A 81 2.32 -1.01 -15.12
C CYS A 81 3.62 -0.58 -15.80
N ASN A 82 3.89 -1.09 -17.00
CA ASN A 82 4.99 -0.60 -17.85
C ASN A 82 4.62 0.79 -18.42
N VAL A 83 4.24 1.73 -17.56
CA VAL A 83 4.06 3.13 -17.96
C VAL A 83 5.44 3.76 -17.89
N THR A 84 6.30 3.36 -18.82
CA THR A 84 7.51 4.11 -19.12
C THR A 84 7.04 5.38 -19.82
N LEU A 85 6.74 6.42 -19.05
CA LEU A 85 6.82 7.77 -19.57
C LEU A 85 8.30 8.15 -19.49
N GLU A 86 9.05 7.65 -20.46
CA GLU A 86 10.37 8.19 -20.72
C GLU A 86 10.25 9.62 -21.26
N ASP A 87 11.14 10.46 -20.75
CA ASP A 87 11.49 11.83 -21.14
C ASP A 87 10.51 12.95 -20.77
N THR A 88 10.86 14.01 -20.03
CA THR A 88 12.14 14.57 -19.59
C THR A 88 11.85 15.44 -18.35
N PHE A 89 12.71 15.47 -17.33
CA PHE A 89 13.22 16.68 -16.65
C PHE A 89 14.26 16.27 -15.62
N ASP A 90 15.38 16.98 -15.65
CA ASP A 90 16.69 16.58 -15.14
C ASP A 90 16.80 16.27 -13.64
N LYS A 91 17.59 15.21 -13.41
CA LYS A 91 18.52 14.96 -12.30
C LYS A 91 18.63 16.05 -11.22
N THR A 92 18.19 15.71 -10.00
CA THR A 92 19.05 15.89 -8.82
C THR A 92 18.87 14.71 -7.88
N THR A 93 19.91 13.90 -7.84
CA THR A 93 20.24 12.88 -6.87
C THR A 93 20.33 13.45 -5.46
N VAL A 94 19.60 12.89 -4.49
CA VAL A 94 20.18 12.44 -3.19
C VAL A 94 19.37 11.24 -2.72
N SER A 95 20.01 10.08 -2.81
CA SER A 95 19.66 8.89 -2.05
C SER A 95 20.15 9.09 -0.62
N THR A 96 19.29 8.89 0.37
CA THR A 96 19.67 8.24 1.64
C THR A 96 18.45 7.56 2.23
N ASN A 97 18.47 6.23 2.17
CA ASN A 97 17.83 5.40 3.19
C ASN A 97 18.45 5.80 4.54
N THR A 98 17.63 5.94 5.59
CA THR A 98 17.94 5.60 7.00
C THR A 98 16.81 6.12 7.87
N SER A 99 16.03 5.20 8.43
CA SER A 99 15.64 5.28 9.84
C SER A 99 15.56 3.85 10.33
N GLU A 100 16.76 3.28 10.44
CA GLU A 100 17.04 2.11 11.25
C GLU A 100 16.71 2.44 12.71
N SER A 101 16.06 1.47 13.33
CA SER A 101 15.76 1.34 14.74
C SER A 101 16.97 1.64 15.62
N ALA A 102 16.85 2.65 16.48
CA ALA A 102 17.74 2.82 17.62
C ALA A 102 17.41 1.77 18.68
N GLN A 103 18.26 0.75 18.78
CA GLN A 103 18.50 0.02 20.03
C GLN A 103 19.89 0.46 20.52
N THR A 104 19.95 1.08 21.69
CA THR A 104 21.16 1.18 22.50
C THR A 104 20.81 0.65 23.87
N GLU A 105 21.27 -0.56 24.15
CA GLU A 105 21.43 -1.07 25.51
C GLU A 105 22.68 -0.42 26.11
N THR A 106 22.54 0.23 27.26
CA THR A 106 23.62 0.31 28.25
C THR A 106 23.04 0.03 29.62
N ASP A 107 23.71 -0.92 30.24
CA ASP A 107 23.57 -1.52 31.54
C ASP A 107 23.83 -0.55 32.71
N ASP A 108 23.41 -0.99 33.90
CA ASP A 108 23.85 -0.57 35.24
C ASP A 108 23.42 0.79 35.85
N GLY A 109 22.60 0.67 36.91
CA GLY A 109 22.92 1.34 38.18
C GLY A 109 21.96 2.43 38.66
N LEU A 110 21.10 2.06 39.63
CA LEU A 110 20.74 2.79 40.86
C LEU A 110 21.06 4.31 40.90
N ASN A 111 20.08 5.19 41.18
CA ASN A 111 19.61 5.52 42.54
C ASN A 111 18.86 6.88 42.64
N TYR A 112 18.04 6.95 43.71
CA TYR A 112 17.22 8.01 44.34
C TYR A 112 17.07 9.44 43.77
N LYS A 113 15.79 9.83 43.73
CA LYS A 113 15.16 11.02 44.35
C LYS A 113 16.06 12.01 45.13
N THR A 114 15.88 13.30 44.89
CA THR A 114 15.83 14.33 45.95
C THR A 114 14.72 15.30 45.59
#